data_AF-A0A9J6CU59-F1
#
_entry.id   AF-A0A9J6CU59-F1
#
_cell.length_a   1.000
_cell.length_b   1.000
_cell.length_c   1.000
_cell.angle_alpha   90.00
_cell.angle_beta   90.00
_cell.angle_gamma   90.00
#
_symmetry.space_group_name_H-M   'P 1'
#
loop_
_entity.id
_entity.type
_entity.pdbx_description
1 polymer ?
#
loop_
_entity_poly.entity_id
_entity_poly.type
_entity_poly.pdbx_seq_one_letter_code
_entity_poly.pdbx_strand_id
1 'polypeptide(L)'
;MDTVKWCLKVSPNGLDEKIKDYISLYLLLKSSNQSELCTKITFYLLDVNKEERETVLSPKALYFVPGKHWGLQNFARTVFSLYRFDELLLWDKLTIFCEVHALEATREISGHNNHVLFDVPVCWLPGYFRDLLRSGDLNDILLSISGRRFRPHKAILSAKSSVFAAMCQHNIKDENQVDI
;
A
#
# COMPACT_ATOMS: atom_id res chain seq x y z
N MET A 1 4.15 -14.25 11.54
CA MET A 1 2.80 -13.75 11.87
C MET A 1 2.93 -12.27 12.14
N ASP A 2 2.13 -11.43 11.48
CA ASP A 2 2.14 -10.00 11.73
C ASP A 2 1.67 -9.71 13.16
N THR A 3 2.54 -9.13 13.98
CA THR A 3 2.26 -8.82 15.38
C THR A 3 1.88 -7.35 15.51
N VAL A 4 0.64 -7.04 15.14
CA VAL A 4 0.07 -5.69 15.31
C VAL A 4 -0.69 -5.64 16.63
N LYS A 5 -0.36 -4.66 17.49
CA LYS A 5 -1.04 -4.44 18.77
C LYS A 5 -1.73 -3.09 18.76
N TRP A 6 -3.06 -3.13 18.83
CA TRP A 6 -3.90 -1.95 18.96
C TRP A 6 -4.34 -1.74 20.41
N CYS A 7 -4.71 -0.52 20.75
CA CYS A 7 -5.30 -0.17 22.03
C CYS A 7 -6.40 0.86 21.82
N LEU A 8 -7.59 0.54 22.31
CA LEU A 8 -8.66 1.52 22.42
C LEU A 8 -8.47 2.30 23.73
N LYS A 9 -8.55 3.63 23.65
CA LYS A 9 -8.54 4.53 24.81
C LYS A 9 -9.88 5.23 24.88
N VAL A 10 -10.49 5.15 26.06
CA VAL A 10 -11.81 5.74 26.33
C VAL A 10 -11.64 6.72 27.49
N SER A 11 -12.07 7.95 27.28
CA SER A 11 -12.18 8.96 28.34
C SER A 11 -13.65 9.25 28.55
N PRO A 12 -14.28 8.72 29.62
CA PRO A 12 -15.71 8.83 29.80
C PRO A 12 -16.15 10.28 30.04
N ASN A 13 -15.35 11.11 30.70
CA ASN A 13 -15.71 12.48 31.06
C ASN A 13 -14.98 13.53 30.20
N GLY A 14 -14.82 13.25 28.92
CA GLY A 14 -14.08 14.09 27.99
C GLY A 14 -12.59 14.23 28.35
N LEU A 15 -11.90 15.15 27.67
CA LEU A 15 -10.51 15.50 27.95
C LEU A 15 -10.36 16.87 28.63
N ASP A 16 -11.40 17.71 28.58
CA ASP A 16 -11.42 19.04 29.19
C ASP A 16 -12.85 19.45 29.57
N GLU A 17 -12.97 20.61 30.22
CA GLU A 17 -14.25 21.15 30.70
C GLU A 17 -15.30 21.39 29.60
N LYS A 18 -14.88 21.69 28.37
CA LYS A 18 -15.79 21.98 27.25
C LYS A 18 -16.46 20.72 26.72
N ILE A 19 -15.76 19.59 26.81
CA ILE A 19 -16.23 18.29 26.33
C ILE A 19 -16.48 17.29 27.46
N LYS A 20 -16.59 17.76 28.71
CA LYS A 20 -16.84 16.91 29.90
C LYS A 20 -18.10 16.04 29.79
N ASP A 21 -19.06 16.53 29.01
CA ASP A 21 -20.34 15.88 28.74
C ASP A 21 -20.28 14.93 27.53
N TYR A 22 -19.07 14.54 27.11
CA TYR A 22 -18.84 13.59 26.02
C TYR A 22 -17.84 12.50 26.42
N ILE A 23 -18.05 11.34 25.84
CA ILE A 23 -17.07 10.26 25.79
C ILE A 23 -16.10 10.57 24.65
N SER A 24 -14.81 10.60 24.95
CA SER A 24 -13.76 10.64 23.92
C SER A 24 -13.24 9.23 23.65
N LEU A 25 -13.00 8.91 22.38
CA LEU A 25 -12.61 7.58 21.94
C LEU A 25 -11.45 7.66 20.96
N TYR A 26 -10.37 6.90 21.22
CA TYR A 26 -9.20 6.87 20.36
C TYR A 26 -8.67 5.46 20.14
N LEU A 27 -8.28 5.15 18.91
CA LEU A 27 -7.49 3.99 18.58
C LEU A 27 -6.01 4.37 18.52
N LEU A 28 -5.17 3.67 19.27
CA LEU A 28 -3.72 3.81 19.30
C LEU A 28 -3.06 2.55 18.74
N LEU A 29 -2.13 2.71 17.80
CA LEU A 29 -1.22 1.64 17.42
C LEU A 29 -0.09 1.54 18.46
N LYS A 30 -0.09 0.51 19.31
CA LYS A 30 0.95 0.31 20.34
C LYS A 30 2.25 -0.22 19.73
N SER A 31 2.17 -1.22 18.88
CA SER A 31 3.34 -1.80 18.20
C SER A 31 2.93 -2.48 16.90
N SER A 32 3.84 -2.51 15.93
CA SER A 32 3.70 -3.24 14.69
C SER A 32 5.08 -3.72 14.23
N ASN A 33 5.12 -4.87 13.55
CA ASN A 33 6.30 -5.31 12.81
C ASN A 33 6.38 -4.65 11.41
N GLN A 34 5.33 -3.96 10.98
CA GLN A 34 5.28 -3.18 9.75
C GLN A 34 5.68 -1.72 10.04
N SER A 35 6.38 -1.09 9.10
CA SER A 35 6.83 0.31 9.23
C SER A 35 5.65 1.28 9.28
N GLU A 36 4.59 0.99 8.53
CA GLU A 36 3.37 1.80 8.46
C GLU A 36 2.18 0.91 8.07
N LEU A 37 1.01 1.20 8.63
CA LEU A 37 -0.25 0.49 8.38
C LEU A 37 -1.27 1.44 7.78
N CYS A 38 -1.70 1.20 6.55
CA CYS A 38 -2.83 1.90 5.95
C CYS A 38 -4.13 1.25 6.44
N THR A 39 -5.02 2.00 7.08
CA THR A 39 -6.20 1.44 7.74
C THR A 39 -7.44 2.30 7.55
N LYS A 40 -8.61 1.67 7.47
CA LYS A 40 -9.91 2.34 7.63
C LYS A 40 -10.51 1.89 8.95
N ILE A 41 -11.00 2.85 9.74
CA ILE A 41 -11.50 2.61 11.09
C ILE A 41 -12.99 2.93 11.12
N THR A 42 -13.75 2.10 11.83
CA THR A 42 -15.12 2.39 12.19
C THR A 42 -15.33 2.17 13.68
N PHE A 43 -15.91 3.15 14.36
CA PHE A 43 -16.36 3.01 15.74
C PHE A 43 -17.87 2.87 15.79
N TYR A 44 -18.33 2.01 16.69
CA TYR A 44 -19.73 1.74 16.94
C TYR A 44 -20.01 1.86 18.43
N LEU A 45 -21.06 2.59 18.77
CA LEU A 45 -21.70 2.53 20.07
C LEU A 45 -22.89 1.59 19.97
N LEU A 46 -22.86 0.50 20.71
CA LEU A 46 -23.94 -0.48 20.73
C LEU A 46 -24.82 -0.30 21.94
N ASP A 47 -26.11 -0.56 21.74
CA ASP A 47 -27.10 -0.60 22.81
C ASP A 47 -27.20 -2.00 23.45
N VAL A 48 -28.14 -2.18 24.38
CA VAL A 48 -28.29 -3.45 25.11
C VAL A 48 -28.71 -4.62 24.23
N ASN A 49 -29.36 -4.34 23.10
CA ASN A 49 -29.75 -5.34 22.10
C ASN A 49 -28.64 -5.60 21.08
N LYS A 50 -27.48 -4.94 21.23
CA LYS A 50 -26.35 -4.92 20.29
C LYS A 50 -26.67 -4.21 18.98
N GLU A 51 -27.67 -3.32 18.98
CA GLU A 51 -27.97 -2.48 17.83
C GLU A 51 -27.09 -1.23 17.83
N GLU A 52 -26.72 -0.76 16.64
CA GLU A 52 -25.86 0.41 16.46
C GLU A 52 -26.65 1.70 16.74
N ARG A 53 -26.21 2.47 17.74
CA ARG A 53 -26.80 3.79 18.06
C ARG A 53 -26.01 4.94 17.47
N GLU A 54 -24.69 4.79 17.44
CA GLU A 54 -23.79 5.78 16.87
C GLU A 54 -22.67 5.08 16.12
N THR A 55 -22.49 5.44 14.86
CA THR A 55 -21.49 4.85 13.97
C THR A 55 -20.67 5.96 13.37
N VAL A 56 -19.35 5.93 13.59
CA VAL A 56 -18.43 6.92 13.04
C VAL A 56 -17.30 6.26 12.29
N LEU A 57 -17.20 6.59 11.00
CA LEU A 57 -16.16 6.12 10.11
C LEU A 57 -15.02 7.14 10.02
N SER A 58 -13.79 6.65 9.88
CA SER A 58 -12.68 7.50 9.46
C SER A 58 -12.98 8.10 8.09
N PRO A 59 -12.86 9.43 7.90
CA PRO A 59 -13.25 10.10 6.66
C PRO A 59 -12.41 9.67 5.45
N LYS A 60 -11.21 9.14 5.69
CA LYS A 60 -10.29 8.58 4.70
C LYS A 60 -9.46 7.47 5.33
N ALA A 61 -8.72 6.74 4.51
CA ALA A 61 -7.69 5.84 5.00
C ALA A 61 -6.65 6.60 5.82
N LEU A 62 -6.24 6.00 6.93
CA LEU A 62 -5.32 6.55 7.91
C LEU A 62 -4.07 5.68 7.96
N TYR A 63 -2.92 6.33 7.91
CA TYR A 63 -1.63 5.69 8.05
C TYR A 63 -1.19 5.69 9.50
N PHE A 64 -0.91 4.53 10.08
CA PHE A 64 -0.47 4.36 11.46
C PHE A 64 0.97 3.89 11.54
N VAL A 65 1.74 4.57 12.38
CA VAL A 65 3.03 4.12 12.89
C VAL A 65 2.91 3.87 14.40
N PRO A 66 3.74 3.02 15.03
CA PRO A 66 3.69 2.81 16.47
C PRO A 66 3.71 4.14 17.25
N GLY A 67 2.79 4.29 18.20
CA GLY A 67 2.58 5.53 18.98
C GLY A 67 1.53 6.48 18.38
N LYS A 68 1.18 6.35 17.10
CA LYS A 68 0.15 7.18 16.46
C LYS A 68 -1.25 6.74 16.90
N HIS A 69 -2.11 7.73 17.09
CA HIS A 69 -3.51 7.53 17.43
C HIS A 69 -4.43 8.35 16.52
N TRP A 70 -5.67 7.91 16.41
CA TRP A 70 -6.75 8.65 15.78
C TRP A 70 -8.05 8.39 16.54
N GLY A 71 -8.92 9.38 16.58
CA GLY A 71 -10.17 9.27 17.32
C GLY A 71 -10.96 10.56 17.37
N LEU A 72 -11.94 10.58 18.26
CA LEU A 72 -12.93 11.64 18.39
C LEU A 72 -12.98 12.11 19.84
N GLN A 73 -12.91 13.42 20.03
CA GLN A 73 -13.06 14.06 21.33
C GLN A 73 -14.51 13.98 21.84
N ASN A 74 -15.45 14.01 20.92
CA ASN A 74 -16.89 14.05 21.15
C ASN A 74 -17.57 12.85 20.49
N PHE A 75 -17.11 11.63 20.78
CA PHE A 75 -17.61 10.41 20.15
C PHE A 75 -19.08 10.17 20.47
N ALA A 76 -19.49 10.34 21.73
CA ALA A 76 -20.88 10.22 22.16
C ALA A 76 -21.10 11.15 23.36
N ARG A 77 -22.31 11.68 23.57
CA ARG A 77 -22.60 12.48 24.79
C ARG A 77 -22.75 11.58 26.00
N THR A 78 -22.17 11.94 27.14
CA THR A 78 -22.40 11.25 28.43
C THR A 78 -23.75 11.59 29.06
N VAL A 79 -24.26 12.81 28.83
CA VAL A 79 -25.60 13.21 29.28
C VAL A 79 -26.62 12.60 28.32
N PHE A 80 -26.82 11.30 28.42
CA PHE A 80 -28.07 10.70 27.99
C PHE A 80 -29.12 11.12 29.04
N SER A 81 -30.19 11.78 28.62
CA SER A 81 -31.35 12.03 29.49
C SER A 81 -31.69 10.72 30.22
N LEU A 82 -31.90 10.78 31.54
CA LEU A 82 -32.22 9.67 32.45
C LEU A 82 -33.32 8.71 31.93
N TYR A 83 -34.07 9.10 30.90
CA TYR A 83 -35.07 8.28 30.22
C TYR A 83 -34.56 7.37 29.08
N ARG A 84 -33.32 7.55 28.56
CA ARG A 84 -32.73 6.72 27.48
C ARG A 84 -31.53 5.89 27.91
N PHE A 85 -31.10 6.00 29.17
CA PHE A 85 -29.94 5.27 29.71
C PHE A 85 -30.18 3.75 29.76
N ASP A 86 -31.42 3.33 30.04
CA ASP A 86 -31.78 1.92 30.18
C ASP A 86 -31.67 1.12 28.86
N GLU A 87 -31.79 1.78 27.72
CA GLU A 87 -31.66 1.14 26.41
C GLU A 87 -30.20 0.97 25.98
N LEU A 88 -29.26 1.77 26.50
CA LEU A 88 -27.84 1.75 26.12
C LEU A 88 -26.97 0.96 27.09
N LEU A 89 -27.32 0.94 28.38
CA LEU A 89 -26.53 0.27 29.42
C LEU A 89 -27.36 -0.82 30.10
N LEU A 90 -27.00 -2.08 29.85
CA LEU A 90 -27.45 -3.18 30.68
C LEU A 90 -26.43 -3.32 31.81
N TRP A 91 -26.85 -3.10 33.05
CA TRP A 91 -25.98 -3.23 34.23
C TRP A 91 -24.73 -2.32 34.22
N ASP A 92 -24.89 -1.05 33.86
CA ASP A 92 -23.79 -0.06 33.87
C ASP A 92 -22.65 -0.38 32.90
N LYS A 93 -22.94 -1.16 31.85
CA LYS A 93 -21.96 -1.59 30.85
C LYS A 93 -22.13 -0.87 29.52
N LEU A 94 -21.13 -0.05 29.17
CA LEU A 94 -21.02 0.56 27.85
C LEU A 94 -20.33 -0.41 26.87
N THR A 95 -20.93 -0.63 25.70
CA THR A 95 -20.34 -1.50 24.67
C THR A 95 -19.91 -0.67 23.47
N ILE A 96 -18.59 -0.55 23.28
CA ILE A 96 -17.99 0.10 22.12
C ILE A 96 -17.33 -0.96 21.25
N PHE A 97 -17.68 -0.97 19.97
CA PHE A 97 -17.00 -1.79 18.97
C PHE A 97 -16.10 -0.91 18.10
N CYS A 98 -14.97 -1.48 17.70
CA CYS A 98 -13.99 -0.84 16.83
C CYS A 98 -13.60 -1.84 15.75
N GLU A 99 -13.95 -1.52 14.51
CA GLU A 99 -13.48 -2.26 13.35
C GLU A 99 -12.26 -1.55 12.76
N VAL A 100 -11.22 -2.34 12.49
CA VAL A 100 -9.96 -1.88 11.90
C VAL A 100 -9.71 -2.70 10.65
N HIS A 101 -9.94 -2.09 9.49
CA HIS A 101 -9.63 -2.70 8.21
C HIS A 101 -8.24 -2.29 7.79
N ALA A 102 -7.29 -3.21 7.89
CA ALA A 102 -5.99 -3.04 7.24
C ALA A 102 -6.22 -3.08 5.72
N LEU A 103 -5.87 -1.98 5.06
CA LEU A 103 -5.79 -1.93 3.62
C LEU A 103 -4.41 -2.46 3.26
N GLU A 104 -4.36 -3.52 2.45
CA GLU A 104 -3.11 -3.88 1.80
C GLU A 104 -2.67 -2.64 1.03
N ALA A 105 -1.62 -1.99 1.51
CA ALA A 105 -0.90 -1.06 0.68
C ALA A 105 -0.38 -1.93 -0.47
N THR A 106 -1.01 -1.84 -1.64
CA THR A 106 -0.31 -2.14 -2.86
C THR A 106 0.90 -1.24 -2.80
N ARG A 107 2.05 -1.81 -2.41
CA ARG A 107 3.35 -1.22 -2.63
C ARG A 107 3.47 -1.15 -4.13
N GLU A 108 2.88 -0.13 -4.72
CA GLU A 108 3.39 0.40 -5.96
C GLU A 108 4.88 0.56 -5.69
N ILE A 109 5.68 -0.19 -6.43
CA ILE A 109 7.11 0.01 -6.50
C ILE A 109 7.27 1.32 -7.31
N SER A 110 6.75 2.43 -6.78
CA SER A 110 6.85 3.74 -7.39
C SER A 110 8.11 4.37 -6.84
N GLY A 111 9.16 4.29 -7.66
CA GLY A 111 10.32 5.14 -7.51
C GLY A 111 9.86 6.60 -7.61
N HIS A 112 9.60 7.23 -6.47
CA HIS A 112 9.59 8.68 -6.22
C HIS A 112 8.71 9.54 -7.16
N ASN A 113 7.56 10.05 -6.67
CA ASN A 113 7.43 11.35 -6.01
C ASN A 113 5.97 11.90 -6.08
N ASN A 114 5.68 12.83 -5.18
CA ASN A 114 4.38 13.46 -4.91
C ASN A 114 3.61 14.01 -6.14
N HIS A 115 2.28 13.83 -6.12
CA HIS A 115 1.25 14.70 -6.70
C HIS A 115 1.62 15.52 -7.95
N VAL A 116 1.72 14.86 -9.10
CA VAL A 116 1.27 15.39 -10.40
C VAL A 116 0.75 14.20 -11.21
N LEU A 117 -0.51 14.23 -11.66
CA LEU A 117 -1.01 13.31 -12.68
C LEU A 117 -0.35 13.68 -14.01
N PHE A 118 0.92 13.33 -14.18
CA PHE A 118 1.54 13.33 -15.49
C PHE A 118 1.11 12.03 -16.17
N ASP A 119 0.44 12.16 -17.32
CA ASP A 119 0.23 11.02 -18.21
C ASP A 119 1.62 10.65 -18.77
N VAL A 120 2.32 9.74 -18.08
CA VAL A 120 3.65 9.31 -18.47
C VAL A 120 3.49 8.55 -19.79
N PRO A 121 4.09 9.02 -20.90
CA PRO A 121 4.00 8.32 -22.15
C PRO A 121 4.53 6.90 -21.97
N VAL A 122 3.76 5.90 -22.43
CA VAL A 122 4.16 4.50 -22.39
C VAL A 122 5.57 4.37 -23.00
N CYS A 123 6.48 3.67 -22.33
CA CYS A 123 7.82 3.49 -22.88
C CYS A 123 7.76 2.57 -24.11
N TRP A 124 7.94 3.14 -25.30
CA TRP A 124 7.91 2.39 -26.56
C TRP A 124 9.24 1.67 -26.87
N LEU A 125 10.28 1.92 -26.08
CA LEU A 125 11.63 1.39 -26.29
C LEU A 125 11.70 -0.15 -26.46
N PRO A 126 10.98 -0.97 -25.66
CA PRO A 126 10.95 -2.42 -25.90
C PRO A 126 10.31 -2.81 -27.25
N GLY A 127 9.32 -2.03 -27.71
CA GLY A 127 8.71 -2.18 -29.03
C GLY A 127 9.72 -1.88 -30.14
N TYR A 128 10.39 -0.73 -30.05
CA TYR A 128 11.41 -0.35 -31.04
C TYR A 128 12.57 -1.35 -31.12
N PHE A 129 13.06 -1.89 -30.01
CA PHE A 129 14.09 -2.94 -30.06
C PHE A 129 13.60 -4.26 -30.67
N ARG A 130 12.33 -4.61 -30.45
CA ARG A 130 11.72 -5.78 -31.08
C ARG A 130 11.62 -5.61 -32.59
N ASP A 131 11.20 -4.44 -33.03
CA ASP A 131 11.04 -4.13 -34.46
C ASP A 131 12.41 -4.07 -35.15
N LEU A 132 13.41 -3.47 -34.49
CA LEU A 132 14.79 -3.45 -34.98
C LEU A 132 15.39 -4.85 -35.14
N LEU A 133 15.12 -5.77 -34.20
CA LEU A 133 15.55 -7.17 -34.32
C LEU A 133 14.82 -7.91 -35.46
N ARG A 134 13.53 -7.60 -35.68
CA ARG A 134 12.72 -8.22 -36.72
C ARG A 134 13.09 -7.74 -38.13
N SER A 135 13.36 -6.45 -38.29
CA SER A 135 13.81 -5.90 -39.56
C SER A 135 15.23 -6.35 -39.87
N GLY A 136 16.07 -6.49 -38.83
CA GLY A 136 17.48 -6.82 -38.97
C GLY A 136 18.31 -5.64 -39.49
N ASP A 137 17.77 -4.42 -39.46
CA ASP A 137 18.49 -3.23 -39.89
C ASP A 137 19.68 -2.96 -38.97
N LEU A 138 20.79 -2.51 -39.55
CA LEU A 138 22.03 -2.18 -38.83
C LEU A 138 22.59 -3.33 -37.98
N ASN A 139 22.23 -4.58 -38.29
CA ASN A 139 22.84 -5.73 -37.66
C ASN A 139 24.34 -5.77 -37.97
N ASP A 140 25.10 -6.18 -36.98
CA ASP A 140 26.56 -6.29 -37.00
C ASP A 140 27.04 -7.68 -36.57
N ILE A 141 26.10 -8.62 -36.42
CA ILE A 141 26.31 -10.02 -36.05
C ILE A 141 25.18 -10.91 -36.59
N LEU A 142 25.53 -12.13 -36.99
CA LEU A 142 24.63 -13.21 -37.36
C LEU A 142 24.72 -14.31 -36.30
N LEU A 143 23.62 -14.64 -35.64
CA LEU A 143 23.55 -15.80 -34.74
C LEU A 143 22.94 -16.99 -35.46
N SER A 144 23.65 -18.12 -35.52
CA SER A 144 23.05 -19.38 -35.99
C SER A 144 22.77 -20.29 -34.80
N ILE A 145 21.53 -20.74 -34.67
CA ILE A 145 21.09 -21.65 -33.60
C ILE A 145 20.33 -22.80 -34.26
N SER A 146 20.88 -24.01 -34.19
CA SER A 146 20.27 -25.22 -34.77
C SER A 146 19.80 -25.04 -36.23
N GLY A 147 20.63 -24.39 -37.05
CA GLY A 147 20.35 -24.12 -38.47
C GLY A 147 19.43 -22.92 -38.75
N ARG A 148 18.93 -22.23 -37.71
CA ARG A 148 18.18 -20.97 -37.86
C ARG A 148 19.09 -19.78 -37.68
N ARG A 149 18.91 -18.73 -38.48
CA ARG A 149 19.75 -17.54 -38.48
C ARG A 149 18.98 -16.31 -37.97
N PHE A 150 19.61 -15.55 -37.08
CA PHE A 150 19.09 -14.31 -36.50
C PHE A 150 20.08 -13.17 -36.72
N ARG A 151 19.60 -11.96 -36.93
CA ARG A 151 20.42 -10.76 -37.21
C ARG A 151 20.29 -9.71 -36.09
N PRO A 152 20.81 -9.98 -34.89
CA PRO A 152 20.76 -9.03 -33.78
C PRO A 152 21.88 -7.98 -33.83
N HIS A 153 22.02 -7.22 -32.75
CA HIS A 153 22.99 -6.14 -32.62
C HIS A 153 23.94 -6.44 -31.45
N LYS A 154 25.25 -6.44 -31.71
CA LYS A 154 26.31 -6.70 -30.72
C LYS A 154 26.17 -5.80 -29.50
N ALA A 155 25.88 -4.52 -29.71
CA ALA A 155 25.70 -3.55 -28.64
C ALA A 155 24.56 -3.94 -27.67
N ILE A 156 23.41 -4.37 -28.20
CA ILE A 156 22.24 -4.76 -27.41
C ILE A 156 22.53 -6.07 -26.66
N LEU A 157 23.09 -7.07 -27.36
CA LEU A 157 23.43 -8.36 -26.75
C LEU A 157 24.47 -8.21 -25.64
N SER A 158 25.52 -7.41 -25.87
CA SER A 158 26.57 -7.14 -24.90
C SER A 158 26.03 -6.40 -23.66
N ALA A 159 25.14 -5.43 -23.86
CA ALA A 159 24.52 -4.71 -22.75
C ALA A 159 23.60 -5.59 -21.89
N LYS A 160 23.07 -6.69 -22.45
CA LYS A 160 22.10 -7.58 -21.79
C LYS A 160 22.68 -8.92 -21.34
N SER A 161 23.90 -9.27 -21.74
CA SER A 161 24.55 -10.52 -21.38
C SER A 161 26.05 -10.36 -21.34
N SER A 162 26.65 -10.63 -20.17
CA SER A 162 28.11 -10.62 -19.99
C SER A 162 28.81 -11.65 -20.86
N VAL A 163 28.17 -12.79 -21.13
CA VAL A 163 28.69 -13.82 -22.04
C VAL A 163 28.77 -13.27 -23.46
N PHE A 164 27.69 -12.66 -23.97
CA PHE A 164 27.72 -12.05 -25.29
C PHE A 164 28.65 -10.84 -25.36
N ALA A 165 28.80 -10.08 -24.28
CA ALA A 165 29.77 -8.99 -24.21
C ALA A 165 31.20 -9.51 -24.39
N ALA A 166 31.58 -10.54 -23.65
CA ALA A 166 32.87 -11.18 -23.80
C ALA A 166 33.06 -11.75 -25.22
N MET A 167 32.06 -12.47 -25.74
CA MET A 167 32.11 -13.03 -27.10
C MET A 167 32.29 -11.93 -28.16
N CYS A 168 31.54 -10.84 -28.09
CA CYS A 168 31.61 -9.75 -29.07
C CYS A 168 32.94 -8.97 -28.99
N GLN A 169 33.55 -8.89 -27.80
CA GLN A 169 34.85 -8.24 -27.60
C GLN A 169 36.03 -9.10 -28.08
N HIS A 170 35.92 -10.43 -27.96
CA HIS A 170 37.01 -11.34 -28.27
C HIS A 170 36.98 -11.89 -29.72
N ASN A 171 35.85 -11.81 -30.43
CA ASN A 171 35.69 -12.42 -31.76
C ASN A 171 35.97 -11.48 -32.96
N ILE A 172 36.86 -10.48 -32.81
CA ILE A 172 37.26 -9.55 -33.91
C ILE A 172 38.30 -10.19 -34.84
N LYS A 173 38.20 -11.50 -35.11
CA LYS A 173 38.99 -12.14 -36.17
C LYS A 173 38.09 -13.05 -37.01
N ASP A 174 37.53 -12.39 -38.02
CA ASP A 174 37.26 -12.88 -39.36
C ASP A 174 35.87 -13.36 -39.79
N GLU A 175 34.90 -13.61 -38.92
CA GLU A 175 33.52 -13.82 -39.39
C GLU A 175 32.50 -13.19 -38.43
N ASN A 176 31.63 -12.31 -38.93
CA ASN A 176 30.51 -11.71 -38.17
C ASN A 176 29.40 -12.75 -37.88
N GLN A 177 29.77 -13.99 -37.62
CA GLN A 177 28.89 -15.11 -37.35
C GLN A 177 29.27 -15.75 -36.01
N VAL A 178 28.26 -16.05 -35.21
CA VAL A 178 28.40 -16.80 -33.97
C VAL A 178 27.42 -17.96 -34.03
N ASP A 179 27.96 -19.17 -34.00
CA ASP A 179 27.18 -20.40 -33.89
C ASP A 179 27.08 -20.78 -32.41
N ILE A 180 25.85 -20.98 -31.94
CA ILE A 180 25.52 -21.33 -30.54
C ILE A 180 24.81 -22.67 -30.53
#